data_AF-A0A353VRB7-F1
#
_entry.id   AF-A0A353VRB7-F1
#
_cell.length_a   1.000
_cell.length_b   1.000
_cell.length_c   1.000
_cell.angle_alpha   90.00
_cell.angle_beta   90.00
_cell.angle_gamma   90.00
#
_symmetry.space_group_name_H-M   'P 1'
#
loop_
_entity.id
_entity.type
_entity.pdbx_description
1 polymer ?
#
loop_
_entity_poly.entity_id
_entity_poly.type
_entity_poly.pdbx_seq_one_letter_code
_entity_poly.pdbx_strand_id
1 'polypeptide(L)'
;MKVINLGETDSVLNNIVAQMRDKTVQKDSLRFRYNLERLGHIFAYEISKVLDYSPKDVTTPLATARVRTCDAKIVVSTILRAGLPLHKGVLDVFDNAENAFIAAFRKYDKGDEFHINVEYCT
;
A
#
# COMPACT_ATOMS: atom_id res chain seq x y z
N MET A 1 -12.23 13.36 9.39
CA MET A 1 -11.25 12.31 9.02
C MET A 1 -12.01 11.01 8.83
N LYS A 2 -11.88 10.35 7.67
CA LYS A 2 -12.54 9.05 7.41
C LYS A 2 -11.53 7.94 7.71
N VAL A 3 -11.89 6.97 8.54
CA VAL A 3 -11.09 5.78 8.83
C VAL A 3 -11.79 4.59 8.18
N ILE A 4 -11.05 3.76 7.44
CA ILE A 4 -11.56 2.54 6.82
C ILE A 4 -10.91 1.36 7.52
N ASN A 5 -11.71 0.58 8.25
CA ASN A 5 -11.24 -0.61 8.96
C ASN A 5 -11.57 -1.88 8.16
N LEU A 6 -10.60 -2.39 7.41
CA LEU A 6 -10.77 -3.60 6.59
C LEU A 6 -10.85 -4.89 7.42
N GLY A 7 -10.48 -4.85 8.71
CA GLY A 7 -10.49 -6.01 9.59
C GLY A 7 -11.85 -6.31 10.23
N GLU A 8 -12.85 -5.43 10.08
CA GLU A 8 -14.22 -5.65 10.59
C GLU A 8 -14.98 -6.68 9.75
N THR A 9 -14.61 -6.85 8.49
CA THR A 9 -15.25 -7.79 7.57
C THR A 9 -14.45 -9.09 7.46
N ASP A 10 -15.13 -10.22 7.43
CA ASP A 10 -14.51 -11.53 7.21
C ASP A 10 -13.88 -11.62 5.82
N SER A 11 -12.55 -11.68 5.79
CA SER A 11 -11.78 -11.76 4.54
C SER A 11 -10.43 -12.44 4.75
N VAL A 12 -9.75 -12.73 3.65
CA VAL A 12 -8.38 -13.29 3.68
C VAL A 12 -7.38 -12.37 4.39
N LEU A 13 -7.67 -11.07 4.51
CA LEU A 13 -6.86 -10.11 5.25
C LEU A 13 -6.68 -10.53 6.72
N ASN A 14 -7.74 -11.04 7.36
CA ASN A 14 -7.70 -11.45 8.76
C ASN A 14 -6.68 -12.57 9.00
N ASN A 15 -6.61 -13.53 8.08
CA ASN A 15 -5.62 -14.62 8.15
C ASN A 15 -4.18 -14.12 7.94
N ILE A 16 -3.97 -13.17 7.04
CA ILE A 16 -2.64 -12.58 6.78
C ILE A 16 -2.17 -11.80 8.01
N VAL A 17 -3.05 -10.96 8.58
CA VAL A 17 -2.76 -10.20 9.79
C VAL A 17 -2.49 -11.12 10.99
N ALA A 18 -3.27 -12.19 11.14
CA ALA A 18 -3.04 -13.19 12.19
C ALA A 18 -1.65 -13.83 12.07
N GLN A 19 -1.22 -14.23 10.86
CA GLN A 19 0.11 -14.81 10.63
C GLN A 19 1.25 -13.84 10.92
N MET A 20 1.09 -12.56 10.62
CA MET A 20 2.09 -11.54 10.94
C MET A 20 2.18 -11.23 12.44
N ARG A 21 1.08 -11.43 13.19
CA ARG A 21 1.03 -11.19 14.64
C ARG A 21 1.37 -12.43 15.46
N ASP A 22 1.28 -13.63 14.88
CA ASP A 22 1.59 -14.87 15.57
C ASP A 22 3.09 -14.96 15.89
N LYS A 23 3.39 -15.17 17.18
CA LYS A 23 4.76 -15.20 17.73
C LYS A 23 5.68 -16.25 17.11
N THR A 24 5.11 -17.32 16.58
CA THR A 24 5.83 -18.44 15.97
C THR A 24 5.96 -18.25 14.46
N VAL A 25 4.86 -17.92 13.78
CA VAL A 25 4.81 -17.79 12.32
C VAL A 25 5.60 -16.57 11.84
N GLN A 26 5.58 -15.45 12.57
CA GLN A 26 6.29 -14.23 12.16
C GLN A 26 7.82 -14.39 12.10
N LYS A 27 8.37 -15.46 12.71
CA LYS A 27 9.81 -15.74 12.69
C LYS A 27 10.30 -16.19 11.32
N ASP A 28 9.40 -16.66 10.46
CA ASP A 28 9.69 -16.91 9.06
C ASP A 28 9.75 -15.57 8.30
N SER A 29 10.97 -15.09 8.07
CA SER A 29 11.24 -13.80 7.45
C SER A 29 10.80 -13.71 5.99
N LEU A 30 10.76 -14.84 5.25
CA LEU A 30 10.25 -14.86 3.89
C LEU A 30 8.73 -14.69 3.92
N ARG A 31 8.07 -15.47 4.79
CA ARG A 31 6.62 -15.38 4.95
C ARG A 31 6.15 -14.02 5.45
N PHE A 32 6.87 -13.41 6.39
CA PHE A 32 6.53 -12.07 6.89
C PHE A 32 6.60 -11.02 5.77
N ARG A 33 7.67 -11.02 4.97
CA ARG A 33 7.82 -10.09 3.83
C ARG A 33 6.73 -10.30 2.78
N TYR A 34 6.44 -11.57 2.44
CA TYR A 34 5.40 -11.88 1.47
C TYR A 34 4.00 -11.51 1.96
N ASN A 35 3.72 -11.67 3.26
CA ASN A 35 2.45 -11.23 3.84
C ASN A 35 2.30 -9.70 3.82
N LEU A 36 3.37 -8.94 4.02
CA LEU A 36 3.35 -7.48 3.84
C LEU A 36 3.06 -7.08 2.39
N GLU A 37 3.67 -7.74 1.41
CA GLU A 37 3.37 -7.52 -0.02
C GLU A 37 1.89 -7.78 -0.33
N ARG A 38 1.35 -8.92 0.14
CA ARG A 38 -0.07 -9.28 -0.04
C ARG A 38 -1.02 -8.26 0.59
N LEU A 39 -0.66 -7.69 1.75
CA LEU A 39 -1.44 -6.59 2.32
C LEU A 39 -1.42 -5.35 1.42
N GLY A 40 -0.28 -5.07 0.78
CA GLY A 40 -0.14 -3.99 -0.19
C GLY A 40 -1.12 -4.15 -1.35
N HIS A 41 -1.21 -5.36 -1.91
CA HIS A 41 -2.18 -5.66 -2.98
C HIS A 41 -3.63 -5.40 -2.54
N ILE A 42 -4.01 -5.87 -1.34
CA ILE A 42 -5.36 -5.71 -0.81
C ILE A 42 -5.66 -4.23 -0.56
N PHE A 43 -4.75 -3.49 0.08
CA PHE A 43 -4.92 -2.08 0.35
C PHE A 43 -5.03 -1.26 -0.93
N ALA A 44 -4.19 -1.53 -1.93
CA ALA A 44 -4.26 -0.86 -3.22
C ALA A 44 -5.60 -1.11 -3.91
N TYR A 45 -6.11 -2.34 -3.87
CA TYR A 45 -7.44 -2.64 -4.40
C TYR A 45 -8.56 -1.87 -3.67
N GLU A 46 -8.54 -1.80 -2.34
CA GLU A 46 -9.54 -1.03 -1.59
C GLU A 46 -9.43 0.47 -1.82
N ILE A 47 -8.21 1.01 -1.93
CA ILE A 47 -7.96 2.41 -2.30
C ILE A 47 -8.49 2.71 -3.71
N SER A 48 -8.33 1.78 -4.66
CA SER A 48 -8.78 1.99 -6.04
C SER A 48 -10.28 2.32 -6.12
N LYS A 49 -11.11 1.74 -5.25
CA LYS A 49 -12.56 1.95 -5.25
C LYS A 49 -13.00 3.38 -4.91
N VAL A 50 -12.12 4.20 -4.33
CA VAL A 50 -12.43 5.58 -3.92
C VAL A 50 -11.77 6.65 -4.78
N LEU A 51 -11.08 6.25 -5.86
CA LEU A 51 -10.46 7.18 -6.81
C LEU A 51 -11.48 7.74 -7.81
N ASP A 52 -11.03 8.73 -8.58
CA ASP A 52 -11.82 9.33 -9.66
C ASP A 52 -11.72 8.53 -10.95
N TYR A 53 -12.87 8.32 -11.59
CA TYR A 53 -13.00 7.56 -12.83
C TYR A 53 -13.81 8.33 -13.87
N SER A 54 -13.44 8.25 -15.14
CA SER A 54 -14.23 8.75 -16.26
C SER A 54 -14.54 7.66 -17.28
N PRO A 55 -15.67 7.76 -18.01
CA PRO A 55 -15.98 6.83 -19.09
C PRO A 55 -15.05 7.06 -20.27
N LYS A 56 -14.43 5.99 -20.77
CA LYS A 56 -13.60 5.97 -21.97
C LYS A 56 -14.10 4.89 -22.92
N ASP A 57 -13.99 5.15 -24.21
CA ASP A 57 -14.34 4.18 -25.25
C ASP A 57 -13.12 3.33 -25.58
N VAL A 58 -13.27 2.01 -25.45
CA VAL A 58 -12.21 1.02 -25.70
C VAL A 58 -12.63 0.15 -26.88
N THR A 59 -11.80 0.11 -27.92
CA THR A 59 -12.03 -0.76 -29.08
C THR A 59 -11.64 -2.20 -28.73
N THR A 60 -12.62 -3.07 -28.59
CA THR A 60 -12.39 -4.52 -28.43
C THR A 60 -12.42 -5.21 -29.80
N PRO A 61 -11.95 -6.47 -29.93
CA PRO A 61 -12.01 -7.19 -31.19
C PRO A 61 -13.42 -7.33 -31.80
N LEU A 62 -14.48 -7.21 -31.00
CA LEU A 62 -15.87 -7.38 -31.46
C LEU A 62 -16.61 -6.05 -31.64
N ALA A 63 -16.34 -5.05 -30.80
CA ALA A 63 -17.02 -3.75 -30.82
C ALA A 63 -16.31 -2.71 -29.92
N THR A 64 -16.69 -1.44 -30.05
CA THR A 64 -16.32 -0.40 -29.07
C THR A 64 -17.17 -0.57 -27.80
N ALA A 65 -16.50 -0.68 -26.66
CA ALA A 65 -17.11 -0.81 -25.34
C ALA A 65 -16.79 0.43 -24.49
N ARG A 66 -17.80 0.95 -23.81
CA ARG A 66 -17.64 2.11 -22.92
C ARG A 66 -17.37 1.62 -21.49
N VAL A 67 -16.19 1.92 -20.96
CA VAL A 67 -15.74 1.46 -19.63
C VAL A 67 -15.23 2.64 -18.81
N ARG A 68 -15.50 2.64 -17.50
CA ARG A 68 -14.92 3.64 -16.59
C ARG A 68 -13.52 3.23 -16.17
N THR A 69 -12.53 4.08 -16.41
CA THR A 69 -11.13 3.83 -16.03
C THR A 69 -10.64 4.96 -15.13
N CYS A 70 -9.64 4.67 -14.31
CA CYS A 70 -9.09 5.62 -13.34
C CYS A 70 -8.39 6.77 -14.07
N ASP A 71 -8.55 8.00 -13.58
CA ASP A 71 -7.88 9.20 -14.09
C ASP A 71 -6.82 9.75 -13.13
N ALA A 72 -6.70 9.15 -11.95
CA ALA A 72 -5.79 9.62 -10.93
C ALA A 72 -4.32 9.42 -11.35
N LYS A 73 -3.52 10.47 -11.20
CA LYS A 73 -2.06 10.37 -11.17
C LYS A 73 -1.63 9.98 -9.77
N ILE A 74 -1.11 8.77 -9.62
CA ILE A 74 -0.81 8.18 -8.31
C ILE A 74 0.69 8.28 -8.06
N VAL A 75 1.06 8.77 -6.89
CA VAL A 75 2.43 8.68 -6.36
C VAL A 75 2.38 7.82 -5.11
N VAL A 76 3.09 6.69 -5.12
CA VAL A 76 3.24 5.85 -3.93
C VAL A 76 4.49 6.31 -3.20
N SER A 77 4.35 6.72 -1.95
CA SER A 77 5.48 7.12 -1.11
C SER A 77 5.65 6.17 0.06
N THR A 78 6.88 5.71 0.31
CA THR A 78 7.21 4.92 1.50
C THR A 78 8.25 5.61 2.37
N ILE A 79 8.04 5.55 3.68
CA ILE A 79 9.06 5.86 4.66
C ILE A 79 9.99 4.65 4.78
N LEU A 80 11.29 4.88 4.58
CA LEU A 80 12.28 3.82 4.68
C LEU A 80 12.42 3.33 6.14
N ARG A 81 12.66 2.04 6.41
CA ARG A 81 12.98 0.94 5.48
C ARG A 81 11.92 -0.17 5.41
N ALA A 82 11.19 -0.40 6.50
CA ALA A 82 10.30 -1.55 6.64
C ALA A 82 9.06 -1.49 5.73
N GLY A 83 8.76 -0.32 5.14
CA GLY A 83 7.66 -0.15 4.21
C GLY A 83 7.91 -0.72 2.81
N LEU A 84 9.15 -1.11 2.45
CA LEU A 84 9.49 -1.56 1.09
C LEU A 84 8.63 -2.74 0.56
N PRO A 85 8.37 -3.82 1.32
CA PRO A 85 7.52 -4.91 0.83
C PRO A 85 6.07 -4.46 0.60
N LEU A 86 5.54 -3.63 1.50
CA LEU A 86 4.20 -3.07 1.35
C LEU A 86 4.11 -2.15 0.13
N HIS A 87 5.11 -1.28 -0.04
CA HIS A 87 5.26 -0.37 -1.17
C HIS A 87 5.22 -1.12 -2.50
N LYS A 88 5.99 -2.21 -2.61
CA LYS A 88 5.95 -3.08 -3.79
C LYS A 88 4.56 -3.64 -4.06
N GLY A 89 3.88 -4.17 -3.04
CA GLY A 89 2.52 -4.70 -3.20
C GLY A 89 1.52 -3.65 -3.70
N VAL A 90 1.70 -2.38 -3.33
CA VAL A 90 0.85 -1.29 -3.84
C VAL A 90 1.17 -0.97 -5.30
N LEU A 91 2.45 -0.88 -5.66
CA LEU A 91 2.88 -0.62 -7.05
C LEU A 91 2.43 -1.72 -8.02
N ASP A 92 2.44 -2.98 -7.60
CA ASP A 92 2.01 -4.11 -8.43
C ASP A 92 0.53 -3.97 -8.88
N VAL A 93 -0.30 -3.23 -8.13
CA VAL A 93 -1.71 -2.95 -8.48
C VAL A 93 -1.84 -1.66 -9.29
N PHE A 94 -1.07 -0.63 -8.96
CA PHE A 94 -1.07 0.65 -9.66
C PHE A 94 0.11 0.75 -10.64
N ASP A 95 -0.04 0.07 -11.77
CA ASP A 95 0.95 -0.07 -12.85
C ASP A 95 1.59 1.25 -13.33
N ASN A 96 0.84 2.35 -13.33
CA ASN A 96 1.30 3.66 -13.78
C ASN A 96 1.69 4.61 -12.63
N ALA A 97 1.79 4.11 -11.40
CA ALA A 97 2.12 4.95 -10.26
C ALA A 97 3.61 5.34 -10.22
N GLU A 98 3.87 6.60 -9.90
CA GLU A 98 5.20 7.11 -9.61
C GLU A 98 5.65 6.69 -8.21
N ASN A 99 6.97 6.72 -7.99
CA ASN A 99 7.59 6.28 -6.75
C ASN A 99 8.17 7.47 -6.00
N ALA A 100 7.98 7.47 -4.68
CA ALA A 100 8.68 8.35 -3.78
C ALA A 100 9.23 7.60 -2.54
N PHE A 101 10.40 7.98 -2.07
CA PHE A 101 11.07 7.42 -0.92
C PHE A 101 11.45 8.54 0.04
N ILE A 102 11.06 8.36 1.30
CA ILE A 102 11.36 9.31 2.36
C ILE A 102 12.29 8.63 3.37
N ALA A 103 13.50 9.17 3.53
CA ALA A 103 14.40 8.82 4.60
C ALA A 103 14.08 9.67 5.83
N ALA A 104 13.49 9.05 6.84
CA ALA A 104 13.18 9.70 8.11
C ALA A 104 13.58 8.80 9.27
N PHE A 105 14.07 9.40 10.35
CA PHE A 105 14.40 8.69 11.58
C PHE A 105 13.97 9.49 12.81
N ARG A 106 13.82 8.80 13.93
CA ARG A 106 13.53 9.43 15.22
C ARG A 106 14.85 9.78 15.90
N LYS A 107 15.07 11.06 16.16
CA LYS A 107 16.17 11.55 16.98
C LYS A 107 15.64 11.83 18.38
N TYR A 108 16.25 11.18 19.37
CA TYR A 108 15.94 11.42 20.78
C TYR A 108 16.88 12.51 21.29
N ASP A 109 16.34 13.56 21.88
CA ASP A 109 17.15 14.53 22.62
C ASP A 109 17.31 14.06 24.07
N LYS A 110 18.02 14.83 24.91
CA LYS A 110 18.20 14.48 26.33
C LYS A 110 16.86 14.62 27.08
N GLY A 111 16.04 13.56 27.06
CA GLY A 111 14.71 13.46 27.67
C GLY A 111 13.86 12.37 26.98
N ASP A 112 12.58 12.28 27.32
CA ASP A 112 11.60 11.41 26.63
C ASP A 112 11.04 12.05 25.33
N GLU A 113 11.48 13.25 24.98
CA GLU A 113 11.09 13.92 23.73
C GLU A 113 11.91 13.42 22.54
N PHE A 114 11.22 13.13 21.44
CA PHE A 114 11.84 12.78 20.17
C PHE A 114 11.33 13.69 19.06
N HIS A 115 12.22 14.00 18.12
CA HIS A 115 11.87 14.72 16.89
C HIS A 115 12.05 13.78 15.68
N ILE A 116 11.15 13.91 14.71
CA ILE A 116 11.28 13.22 13.43
C ILE A 116 12.17 14.09 12.53
N ASN A 117 13.34 13.58 12.17
CA ASN A 117 14.22 14.24 11.23
C ASN A 117 14.06 13.58 9.85
N VAL A 118 13.82 14.41 8.82
CA VAL A 118 13.67 13.97 7.43
C VAL A 118 14.93 14.41 6.68
N GLU A 119 15.72 13.45 6.23
CA GLU A 119 17.00 13.75 5.56
C GLU A 119 16.85 13.92 4.05
N TYR A 120 16.04 13.07 3.41
CA TYR A 120 15.98 13.00 1.96
C TYR A 120 14.62 12.50 1.47
N CYS A 121 14.14 13.12 0.39
CA CYS A 121 12.95 12.72 -0.34
C CYS A 121 13.33 12.62 -1.82
N THR A 122 13.00 11.52 -2.48
CA THR A 122 13.22 11.29 -3.91
C THR A 122 12.03 10.59 -4.51
#